data_AF-A0A661K2B7-F1
#
_entry.id   AF-A0A661K2B7-F1
#
_cell.length_a   1.000
_cell.length_b   1.000
_cell.length_c   1.000
_cell.angle_alpha   90.00
_cell.angle_beta   90.00
_cell.angle_gamma   90.00
#
_symmetry.space_group_name_H-M   'P 1'
#
loop_
_entity.id
_entity.type
_entity.pdbx_description
1 polymer ?
#
loop_
_entity_poly.entity_id
_entity_poly.type
_entity_poly.pdbx_seq_one_letter_code
_entity_poly.pdbx_strand_id
1 'polypeptide(L)'
;MQEITEAIEALRGRSFTAEYAPDREKAKERILEWVPPGATVGVGGSVTVRDLGVLEELASRGCRVLDHWREGLQPEEIAEIRRGQLLSDVFLTSANALTLEGEVVLVDGVGNRVAATAFGPRQVIVVVGKNKLVKDLSAAWQRIRERAAPENARRLGRRLPCTQGGLCKDCRSPQRICRIYLVVAFKPAQSDFRVLIVGEDLGY
;
A
#
# COMPACT_ATOMS: atom_id res chain seq x y z
N MET A 1 -1.90 13.19 16.98
CA MET A 1 -0.91 14.12 16.39
C MET A 1 0.51 13.76 16.76
N GLN A 2 0.83 13.50 18.03
CA GLN A 2 2.19 13.11 18.45
C GLN A 2 2.75 11.90 17.68
N GLU A 3 2.03 10.77 17.65
CA GLU A 3 2.47 9.56 16.92
C GLU A 3 2.71 9.78 15.42
N ILE A 4 1.95 10.68 14.78
CA ILE A 4 2.11 11.01 13.36
C ILE A 4 3.42 11.79 13.15
N THR A 5 3.70 12.76 14.02
CA THR A 5 4.96 13.52 13.96
C THR A 5 6.15 12.60 14.18
N GLU A 6 6.10 11.73 15.20
CA GLU A 6 7.15 10.75 15.49
C GLU A 6 7.42 9.84 14.27
N ALA A 7 6.38 9.28 13.67
CA ALA A 7 6.52 8.43 12.48
C ALA A 7 7.13 9.19 11.27
N ILE A 8 6.76 10.45 11.06
CA ILE A 8 7.30 11.29 9.96
C ILE A 8 8.79 11.57 10.17
N GLU A 9 9.18 11.94 11.39
CA GLU A 9 10.58 12.20 11.73
C GLU A 9 11.42 10.94 11.55
N ALA A 10 10.92 9.80 12.01
CA ALA A 10 11.62 8.54 11.89
C ALA A 10 11.74 8.02 10.44
N LEU A 11 10.71 8.25 9.61
CA LEU A 11 10.77 8.01 8.17
C LEU A 11 11.82 8.91 7.49
N ARG A 12 11.84 10.21 7.81
CA ARG A 12 12.84 11.14 7.26
C ARG A 12 14.26 10.75 7.69
N GLY A 13 14.44 10.29 8.93
CA GLY A 13 15.69 9.72 9.42
C GLY A 13 16.15 8.48 8.63
N ARG A 14 15.21 7.73 8.04
CA ARG A 14 15.50 6.61 7.10
C ARG A 14 15.50 7.01 5.63
N SER A 15 15.68 8.30 5.36
CA SER A 15 15.82 8.89 4.02
C SER A 15 14.57 8.84 3.15
N PHE A 16 13.39 8.50 3.68
CA PHE A 16 12.13 8.60 2.94
C PHE A 16 11.70 10.07 2.80
N THR A 17 11.00 10.38 1.71
CA THR A 17 10.17 11.58 1.67
C THR A 17 8.88 11.28 2.43
N ALA A 18 8.65 11.94 3.56
CA ALA A 18 7.46 11.72 4.40
C ALA A 18 6.70 13.02 4.65
N GLU A 19 5.38 12.96 4.41
CA GLU A 19 4.47 14.09 4.57
C GLU A 19 3.16 13.68 5.27
N TYR A 20 2.48 14.67 5.84
CA TYR A 20 1.18 14.53 6.49
C TYR A 20 0.09 15.20 5.65
N ALA A 21 -1.03 14.51 5.49
CA ALA A 21 -2.29 15.09 5.01
C ALA A 21 -3.35 14.99 6.12
N PRO A 22 -4.05 16.08 6.46
CA PRO A 22 -5.05 16.06 7.51
C PRO A 22 -6.26 15.17 7.20
N ASP A 23 -6.61 15.05 5.93
CA ASP A 23 -7.80 14.36 5.44
C ASP A 23 -7.56 13.75 4.05
N ARG A 24 -8.58 13.05 3.53
CA ARG A 24 -8.54 12.40 2.21
C ARG A 24 -8.37 13.38 1.05
N GLU A 25 -8.92 14.58 1.15
CA GLU A 25 -8.88 15.57 0.07
C GLU A 25 -7.47 16.12 -0.08
N LYS A 26 -6.84 16.49 1.04
CA LYS A 26 -5.43 16.89 1.07
C LYS A 26 -4.49 15.76 0.67
N ALA A 27 -4.83 14.52 1.00
CA ALA A 27 -4.07 13.38 0.54
C ALA A 27 -4.16 13.23 -0.99
N LYS A 28 -5.37 13.35 -1.56
CA LYS A 28 -5.61 13.32 -3.01
C LYS A 28 -4.86 14.44 -3.71
N GLU A 29 -5.01 15.69 -3.27
CA GLU A 29 -4.29 16.86 -3.80
C GLU A 29 -2.78 16.59 -3.86
N ARG A 30 -2.20 16.09 -2.76
CA ARG A 30 -0.75 15.87 -2.70
C ARG A 30 -0.26 14.78 -3.64
N ILE A 31 -1.01 13.69 -3.79
CA ILE A 31 -0.69 12.63 -4.75
C ILE A 31 -0.74 13.18 -6.18
N LEU A 32 -1.74 14.02 -6.50
CA LEU A 32 -1.88 14.64 -7.82
C LEU A 32 -0.72 15.58 -8.17
N GLU A 33 -0.14 16.25 -7.18
CA GLU A 33 1.06 17.07 -7.35
C GLU A 33 2.33 16.23 -7.57
N TRP A 34 2.42 15.07 -6.92
CA TRP A 34 3.56 14.16 -7.06
C TRP A 34 3.58 13.39 -8.35
N VAL A 35 2.41 13.07 -8.91
CA VAL A 35 2.30 12.32 -10.17
C VAL A 35 2.49 13.26 -11.37
N PRO A 36 3.51 13.04 -12.21
CA PRO A 36 3.72 13.84 -13.41
C PRO A 36 2.53 13.70 -14.39
N PRO A 37 2.16 14.77 -15.11
CA PRO A 37 1.18 14.69 -16.20
C PRO A 37 1.57 13.61 -17.23
N GLY A 38 0.58 12.81 -17.67
CA GLY A 38 0.80 11.75 -18.68
C GLY A 38 1.58 10.52 -18.17
N ALA A 39 1.89 10.43 -16.88
CA ALA A 39 2.62 9.30 -16.31
C ALA A 39 1.84 7.97 -16.46
N THR A 40 2.59 6.87 -16.57
CA THR A 40 2.03 5.53 -16.34
C THR A 40 1.99 5.25 -14.84
N VAL A 41 0.80 5.05 -14.29
CA VAL A 41 0.57 4.88 -12.86
C VAL A 41 0.17 3.44 -12.55
N GLY A 42 1.02 2.69 -11.87
CA GLY A 42 0.70 1.36 -11.35
C GLY A 42 -0.07 1.42 -10.04
N VAL A 43 -1.11 0.58 -9.88
CA VAL A 43 -1.88 0.51 -8.62
C VAL A 43 -1.73 -0.85 -7.96
N GLY A 44 -1.13 -0.90 -6.77
CA GLY A 44 -0.79 -2.15 -6.08
C GLY A 44 -1.96 -3.00 -5.57
N GLY A 45 -3.21 -2.61 -5.81
CA GLY A 45 -4.40 -3.26 -5.25
C GLY A 45 -4.61 -2.84 -3.80
N SER A 46 -4.91 -1.55 -3.59
CA SER A 46 -5.01 -0.93 -2.27
C SER A 46 -6.38 -0.29 -2.08
N VAL A 47 -7.13 -0.75 -1.08
CA VAL A 47 -8.41 -0.12 -0.68
C VAL A 47 -8.16 1.31 -0.22
N THR A 48 -7.13 1.53 0.60
CA THR A 48 -6.74 2.87 1.10
C THR A 48 -6.48 3.87 -0.02
N VAL A 49 -5.87 3.46 -1.14
CA VAL A 49 -5.66 4.37 -2.29
C VAL A 49 -6.99 4.69 -2.98
N ARG A 50 -7.92 3.73 -3.03
CA ARG A 50 -9.25 3.93 -3.63
C ARG A 50 -10.16 4.79 -2.77
N ASP A 51 -10.05 4.69 -1.44
CA ASP A 51 -10.79 5.54 -0.51
C ASP A 51 -10.54 7.04 -0.73
N LEU A 52 -9.43 7.39 -1.42
CA LEU A 52 -9.09 8.76 -1.80
C LEU A 52 -9.75 9.24 -3.11
N GLY A 53 -10.34 8.37 -3.93
CA GLY A 53 -10.88 8.75 -5.25
C GLY A 53 -9.85 9.39 -6.19
N VAL A 54 -8.57 8.99 -6.06
CA VAL A 54 -7.45 9.58 -6.82
C VAL A 54 -7.23 8.92 -8.18
N LEU A 55 -7.69 7.70 -8.38
CA LEU A 55 -7.40 6.92 -9.60
C LEU A 55 -8.15 7.49 -10.81
N GLU A 56 -9.41 7.84 -10.62
CA GLU A 56 -10.30 8.44 -11.63
C GLU A 56 -9.78 9.82 -12.04
N GLU A 57 -9.28 10.60 -11.07
CA GLU A 57 -8.69 11.91 -11.30
C GLU A 57 -7.36 11.83 -12.06
N LEU A 58 -6.53 10.83 -11.77
CA LEU A 58 -5.30 10.61 -12.54
C LEU A 58 -5.62 10.25 -13.98
N ALA A 59 -6.63 9.41 -14.20
CA ALA A 59 -7.09 9.06 -15.53
C ALA A 59 -7.67 10.28 -16.28
N SER A 60 -8.49 11.12 -15.64
CA SER A 60 -9.05 12.33 -16.26
C SER A 60 -7.97 13.35 -16.65
N ARG A 61 -6.85 13.39 -15.91
CA ARG A 61 -5.66 14.20 -16.21
C ARG A 61 -4.74 13.58 -17.27
N GLY A 62 -5.15 12.49 -17.91
CA GLY A 62 -4.43 11.84 -19.01
C GLY A 62 -3.34 10.86 -18.59
N CYS A 63 -3.28 10.44 -17.32
CA CYS A 63 -2.35 9.39 -16.90
C CYS A 63 -2.83 8.01 -17.36
N ARG A 64 -1.90 7.11 -17.69
CA ARG A 64 -2.21 5.70 -17.98
C ARG A 64 -2.25 4.90 -16.68
N VAL A 65 -3.45 4.65 -16.15
CA VAL A 65 -3.64 3.90 -14.89
C VAL A 65 -3.67 2.40 -15.14
N LEU A 66 -2.69 1.68 -14.59
CA LEU A 66 -2.57 0.22 -14.62
C LEU A 66 -3.22 -0.38 -13.36
N ASP A 67 -4.52 -0.64 -13.44
CA ASP A 67 -5.34 -1.17 -12.35
C ASP A 67 -5.80 -2.60 -12.59
N HIS A 68 -5.25 -3.55 -11.83
CA HIS A 68 -5.57 -4.97 -11.93
C HIS A 68 -6.85 -5.40 -11.18
N TRP A 69 -7.58 -4.47 -10.54
CA TRP A 69 -8.93 -4.73 -10.00
C TRP A 69 -10.04 -4.11 -10.85
N ARG A 70 -9.71 -3.53 -12.02
CA ARG A 70 -10.73 -3.03 -12.94
C ARG A 70 -11.69 -4.17 -13.32
N GLU A 71 -12.98 -3.86 -13.39
CA GLU A 71 -14.00 -4.84 -13.77
C GLU A 71 -13.83 -5.31 -15.22
N GLY A 72 -14.33 -6.51 -15.52
CA GLY A 72 -14.33 -7.08 -16.87
C GLY A 72 -12.99 -7.65 -17.37
N LEU A 73 -11.92 -7.60 -16.56
CA LEU A 73 -10.62 -8.15 -16.93
C LEU A 73 -10.59 -9.69 -16.87
N GLN A 74 -9.97 -10.29 -17.87
CA GLN A 74 -9.61 -11.71 -17.87
C GLN A 74 -8.35 -11.98 -17.02
N PRO A 75 -8.16 -13.22 -16.54
CA PRO A 75 -6.99 -13.58 -15.72
C PRO A 75 -5.64 -13.21 -16.35
N GLU A 76 -5.51 -13.37 -17.67
CA GLU A 76 -4.30 -13.04 -18.43
C GLU A 76 -4.05 -11.54 -18.45
N GLU A 77 -5.10 -10.73 -18.65
CA GLU A 77 -5.00 -9.26 -18.60
C GLU A 77 -4.62 -8.77 -17.20
N ILE A 78 -5.17 -9.38 -16.14
CA ILE A 78 -4.79 -9.09 -14.75
C ILE A 78 -3.30 -9.37 -14.54
N ALA A 79 -2.79 -10.47 -15.08
CA ALA A 79 -1.37 -10.83 -14.97
C ALA A 79 -0.47 -9.83 -15.72
N GLU A 80 -0.85 -9.46 -16.95
CA GLU A 80 -0.11 -8.47 -17.74
C GLU A 80 -0.12 -7.08 -17.11
N ILE A 81 -1.25 -6.65 -16.54
CA ILE A 81 -1.32 -5.38 -15.81
C ILE A 81 -0.38 -5.42 -14.61
N ARG A 82 -0.35 -6.51 -13.82
CA ARG A 82 0.59 -6.66 -12.70
C ARG A 82 2.05 -6.62 -13.13
N ARG A 83 2.40 -7.19 -14.29
CA ARG A 83 3.75 -7.09 -14.86
C ARG A 83 4.06 -5.65 -15.27
N GLY A 84 3.12 -4.98 -15.94
CA GLY A 84 3.25 -3.58 -16.33
C GLY A 84 3.42 -2.63 -15.13
N GLN A 85 2.80 -2.93 -13.99
CA GLN A 85 2.97 -2.17 -12.74
C GLN A 85 4.42 -2.16 -12.23
N LEU A 86 5.24 -3.15 -12.59
CA LEU A 86 6.65 -3.18 -12.20
C LEU A 86 7.49 -2.14 -12.98
N LEU A 87 6.99 -1.67 -14.12
CA LEU A 87 7.70 -0.75 -15.01
C LEU A 87 7.00 0.61 -15.11
N SER A 88 6.03 0.88 -14.23
CA SER A 88 5.32 2.17 -14.20
C SER A 88 6.22 3.31 -13.75
N ASP A 89 5.89 4.54 -14.16
CA ASP A 89 6.60 5.74 -13.69
C ASP A 89 6.34 5.98 -12.21
N VAL A 90 5.09 5.82 -11.80
CA VAL A 90 4.65 5.99 -10.41
C VAL A 90 3.85 4.77 -9.98
N PHE A 91 4.11 4.25 -8.78
CA PHE A 91 3.36 3.17 -8.19
C PHE A 91 2.66 3.60 -6.91
N LEU A 92 1.33 3.55 -6.93
CA LEU A 92 0.47 3.86 -5.79
C LEU A 92 0.15 2.59 -5.02
N THR A 93 0.43 2.63 -3.72
CA THR A 93 0.18 1.50 -2.82
C THR A 93 -0.15 1.99 -1.42
N SER A 94 -0.47 1.05 -0.53
CA SER A 94 -0.54 1.29 0.90
C SER A 94 0.30 0.24 1.63
N ALA A 95 0.50 0.44 2.94
CA ALA A 95 1.15 -0.51 3.82
C ALA A 95 0.11 -1.33 4.60
N ASN A 96 0.54 -2.48 5.12
CA ASN A 96 -0.22 -3.21 6.13
C ASN A 96 0.00 -2.64 7.53
N ALA A 97 1.16 -2.05 7.77
CA ALA A 97 1.51 -1.31 8.97
C ALA A 97 2.67 -0.34 8.66
N LEU A 98 2.72 0.76 9.39
CA LEU A 98 3.86 1.67 9.46
C LEU A 98 4.23 1.79 10.94
N THR A 99 5.46 1.45 11.30
CA THR A 99 5.90 1.58 12.69
C THR A 99 6.16 3.05 13.04
N LEU A 100 6.02 3.44 14.31
CA LEU A 100 6.55 4.70 14.84
C LEU A 100 8.08 4.74 14.73
N GLU A 101 8.65 3.53 14.77
CA GLU A 101 9.90 3.10 14.17
C GLU A 101 10.25 3.88 12.93
N GLY A 102 9.41 3.86 11.88
CA GLY A 102 9.64 4.34 10.51
C GLY A 102 9.90 3.22 9.50
N GLU A 103 9.56 1.97 9.83
CA GLU A 103 9.52 0.83 8.92
C GLU A 103 8.16 0.66 8.24
N VAL A 104 8.18 0.47 6.92
CA VAL A 104 6.97 0.17 6.13
C VAL A 104 6.84 -1.34 5.95
N VAL A 105 5.72 -1.92 6.42
CA VAL A 105 5.49 -3.38 6.38
C VAL A 105 4.41 -3.73 5.37
N LEU A 106 4.73 -4.62 4.42
CA LEU A 106 3.82 -5.10 3.39
C LEU A 106 3.70 -6.63 3.43
N VAL A 107 2.48 -7.11 3.16
CA VAL A 107 2.13 -8.53 3.05
C VAL A 107 1.36 -8.78 1.78
N ASP A 108 1.82 -9.72 0.96
CA ASP A 108 1.22 -10.01 -0.33
C ASP A 108 1.00 -11.50 -0.56
N GLY A 109 0.00 -11.82 -1.38
CA GLY A 109 -0.34 -13.16 -1.80
C GLY A 109 0.22 -13.48 -3.19
N VAL A 110 0.19 -12.51 -4.10
CA VAL A 110 0.68 -12.65 -5.48
C VAL A 110 2.13 -12.19 -5.60
N GLY A 111 2.51 -11.17 -4.84
CA GLY A 111 3.88 -10.65 -4.79
C GLY A 111 4.11 -9.44 -5.68
N ASN A 112 3.16 -9.06 -6.53
CA ASN A 112 3.31 -7.90 -7.41
C ASN A 112 3.48 -6.59 -6.63
N ARG A 113 2.77 -6.43 -5.50
CA ARG A 113 2.87 -5.22 -4.67
C ARG A 113 4.23 -5.15 -3.97
N VAL A 114 4.70 -6.28 -3.43
CA VAL A 114 6.04 -6.36 -2.83
C VAL A 114 7.14 -6.10 -3.87
N ALA A 115 7.06 -6.72 -5.05
CA ALA A 115 8.06 -6.54 -6.10
C ALA A 115 8.10 -5.10 -6.63
N ALA A 116 6.94 -4.50 -6.89
CA ALA A 116 6.86 -3.10 -7.31
C ALA A 116 7.39 -2.17 -6.21
N THR A 117 6.97 -2.33 -4.96
CA THR A 117 7.46 -1.48 -3.86
C THR A 117 8.97 -1.60 -3.62
N ALA A 118 9.57 -2.77 -3.88
CA ALA A 118 10.99 -2.99 -3.60
C ALA A 118 11.95 -2.32 -4.59
N PHE A 119 11.59 -2.22 -5.89
CA PHE A 119 12.53 -1.73 -6.90
C PHE A 119 11.91 -1.17 -8.19
N GLY A 120 10.90 -1.84 -8.76
CA GLY A 120 10.55 -1.67 -10.18
C GLY A 120 10.21 -0.24 -10.66
N PRO A 121 9.20 0.44 -10.08
CA PRO A 121 8.78 1.78 -10.44
C PRO A 121 9.81 2.85 -10.08
N ARG A 122 9.90 3.90 -10.91
CA ARG A 122 10.79 5.05 -10.66
C ARG A 122 10.44 5.78 -9.36
N GLN A 123 9.14 5.92 -9.12
CA GLN A 123 8.59 6.49 -7.89
C GLN A 123 7.59 5.53 -7.25
N VAL A 124 7.67 5.38 -5.93
CA VAL A 124 6.71 4.63 -5.11
C VAL A 124 6.06 5.60 -4.12
N ILE A 125 4.74 5.68 -4.13
CA ILE A 125 3.95 6.45 -3.16
C ILE A 125 3.17 5.48 -2.29
N VAL A 126 3.48 5.47 -1.00
CA VAL A 126 2.79 4.67 0.01
C VAL A 126 1.85 5.57 0.81
N VAL A 127 0.55 5.34 0.67
CA VAL A 127 -0.49 6.05 1.44
C VAL A 127 -0.83 5.24 2.69
N VAL A 128 -0.82 5.88 3.86
CA VAL A 128 -1.02 5.21 5.15
C VAL A 128 -2.01 6.02 5.99
N GLY A 129 -3.18 5.47 6.29
CA GLY A 129 -4.10 6.08 7.28
C GLY A 129 -3.56 5.94 8.71
N LYS A 130 -3.96 6.83 9.61
CA LYS A 130 -3.49 6.83 11.01
C LYS A 130 -3.76 5.49 11.73
N ASN A 131 -4.82 4.78 11.34
CA ASN A 131 -5.19 3.43 11.82
C ASN A 131 -4.14 2.34 11.52
N LYS A 132 -3.09 2.68 10.77
CA LYS A 132 -2.01 1.77 10.39
C LYS A 132 -0.69 2.04 11.11
N LEU A 133 -0.63 3.10 11.92
CA LEU A 133 0.51 3.36 12.79
C LEU A 133 0.54 2.34 13.94
N VAL A 134 1.72 1.81 14.22
CA VAL A 134 1.94 0.84 15.28
C VAL A 134 3.27 1.12 15.96
N LYS A 135 3.42 0.71 17.22
CA LYS A 135 4.63 0.98 17.99
C LYS A 135 5.92 0.50 17.31
N ASP A 136 5.96 -0.78 16.93
CA ASP A 136 7.17 -1.47 16.47
C ASP A 136 6.83 -2.62 15.49
N LEU A 137 7.85 -3.35 15.02
CA LEU A 137 7.66 -4.49 14.11
C LEU A 137 6.83 -5.62 14.72
N SER A 138 6.91 -5.84 16.04
CA SER A 138 6.10 -6.87 16.71
C SER A 138 4.61 -6.50 16.63
N ALA A 139 4.29 -5.25 16.95
CA ALA A 139 2.95 -4.70 16.82
C ALA A 139 2.47 -4.68 15.35
N ALA A 140 3.36 -4.44 14.38
CA ALA A 140 3.04 -4.54 12.96
C ALA A 140 2.57 -5.96 12.58
N TRP A 141 3.29 -6.99 13.00
CA TRP A 141 2.91 -8.37 12.75
C TRP A 141 1.62 -8.76 13.48
N GLN A 142 1.41 -8.26 14.69
CA GLN A 142 0.16 -8.45 15.43
C GLN A 142 -1.03 -7.84 14.67
N ARG A 143 -0.95 -6.57 14.29
CA ARG A 143 -1.96 -5.87 13.47
C ARG A 143 -2.26 -6.64 12.18
N ILE A 144 -1.24 -7.13 11.50
CA ILE A 144 -1.40 -7.94 10.28
C ILE A 144 -2.23 -9.20 10.55
N ARG A 145 -1.93 -9.91 11.65
CA ARG A 145 -2.57 -11.18 12.00
C ARG A 145 -4.01 -11.01 12.51
N GLU A 146 -4.30 -9.91 13.19
CA GLU A 146 -5.58 -9.69 13.88
C GLU A 146 -6.54 -8.81 13.07
N ARG A 147 -6.02 -7.91 12.22
CA ARG A 147 -6.82 -6.95 11.47
C ARG A 147 -6.61 -7.07 9.97
N ALA A 148 -5.39 -6.81 9.50
CA ALA A 148 -5.16 -6.54 8.08
C ALA A 148 -5.37 -7.77 7.17
N ALA A 149 -4.82 -8.92 7.54
CA ALA A 149 -4.98 -10.13 6.73
C ALA A 149 -6.39 -10.72 6.83
N PRO A 150 -7.03 -10.83 8.02
CA PRO A 150 -8.43 -11.26 8.13
C PRO A 150 -9.39 -10.43 7.27
N GLU A 151 -9.31 -9.11 7.32
CA GLU A 151 -10.24 -8.23 6.60
C GLU A 151 -10.02 -8.26 5.09
N ASN A 152 -8.76 -8.26 4.64
CA ASN A 152 -8.47 -8.44 3.22
C ASN A 152 -8.96 -9.80 2.71
N ALA A 153 -8.81 -10.87 3.50
CA ALA A 153 -9.26 -12.20 3.12
C ALA A 153 -10.79 -12.27 3.00
N ARG A 154 -11.53 -11.59 3.90
CA ARG A 154 -13.00 -11.44 3.79
C ARG A 154 -13.39 -10.69 2.53
N ARG A 155 -12.75 -9.54 2.26
CA ARG A 155 -12.97 -8.75 1.04
C ARG A 155 -12.75 -9.57 -0.24
N LEU A 156 -11.73 -10.43 -0.23
CA LEU A 156 -11.40 -11.33 -1.35
C LEU A 156 -12.27 -12.61 -1.39
N GLY A 157 -13.29 -12.74 -0.53
CA GLY A 157 -14.18 -13.90 -0.48
C GLY A 157 -13.49 -15.22 -0.10
N ARG A 158 -12.34 -15.17 0.58
CA ARG A 158 -11.56 -16.37 0.92
C ARG A 158 -12.12 -17.06 2.16
N ARG A 159 -12.26 -18.38 2.08
CA ARG A 159 -12.63 -19.22 3.23
C ARG A 159 -11.36 -19.67 3.93
N LEU A 160 -10.92 -18.88 4.91
CA LEU A 160 -9.69 -19.11 5.66
C LEU A 160 -9.99 -19.15 7.17
N PRO A 161 -9.17 -19.84 7.98
CA PRO A 161 -9.37 -19.86 9.43
C PRO A 161 -9.40 -18.46 10.06
N CYS A 162 -8.64 -17.51 9.50
CA CYS A 162 -8.62 -16.12 9.95
C CYS A 162 -9.89 -15.32 9.60
N THR A 163 -10.64 -15.70 8.55
CA THR A 163 -11.89 -15.01 8.21
C THR A 163 -13.04 -15.45 9.12
N GLN A 164 -13.01 -16.71 9.59
CA GLN A 164 -13.99 -17.31 10.50
C GLN A 164 -13.74 -16.93 11.97
N GLY A 165 -12.50 -17.07 12.44
CA GLY A 165 -12.16 -16.89 13.86
C GLY A 165 -11.67 -15.49 14.23
N GLY A 166 -11.54 -14.58 13.26
CA GLY A 166 -11.02 -13.22 13.49
C GLY A 166 -9.51 -13.13 13.76
N LEU A 167 -8.86 -14.23 14.15
CA LEU A 167 -7.41 -14.28 14.39
C LEU A 167 -6.69 -15.21 13.41
N CYS A 168 -5.46 -14.82 13.04
CA CYS A 168 -4.55 -15.67 12.27
C CYS A 168 -4.20 -16.96 13.01
N LYS A 169 -4.31 -18.10 12.31
CA LYS A 169 -3.91 -19.42 12.80
C LYS A 169 -2.69 -19.99 12.06
N ASP A 170 -1.89 -19.11 11.43
CA ASP A 170 -0.79 -19.46 10.51
C ASP A 170 -1.10 -20.66 9.60
N CYS A 171 -2.17 -20.51 8.83
CA CYS A 171 -2.73 -21.63 8.07
C CYS A 171 -1.83 -22.05 6.90
N ARG A 172 -1.93 -23.34 6.53
CA ARG A 172 -1.34 -23.92 5.31
C ARG A 172 -2.32 -23.99 4.13
N SER A 173 -3.40 -23.22 4.17
CA SER A 173 -4.43 -23.25 3.12
C SER A 173 -3.85 -22.86 1.76
N PRO A 174 -4.20 -23.56 0.66
CA PRO A 174 -3.83 -23.12 -0.68
C PRO A 174 -4.40 -21.74 -1.03
N GLN A 175 -5.50 -21.32 -0.38
CA GLN A 175 -6.10 -19.99 -0.54
C GLN A 175 -5.43 -18.88 0.29
N ARG A 176 -4.32 -19.17 0.98
CA ARG A 176 -3.57 -18.20 1.81
C ARG A 176 -3.18 -16.97 0.99
N ILE A 177 -3.46 -15.78 1.54
CA ILE A 177 -3.15 -14.48 0.92
C ILE A 177 -1.93 -13.77 1.53
N CYS A 178 -1.36 -14.30 2.61
CA CYS A 178 -0.19 -13.75 3.31
C CYS A 178 1.04 -14.62 3.05
N ARG A 179 1.55 -14.58 1.82
CA ARG A 179 2.60 -15.50 1.34
C ARG A 179 3.98 -14.87 1.30
N ILE A 180 4.07 -13.57 1.04
CA ILE A 180 5.30 -12.82 0.86
C ILE A 180 5.25 -11.61 1.77
N TYR A 181 6.36 -11.32 2.43
CA TYR A 181 6.50 -10.19 3.34
C TYR A 181 7.64 -9.29 2.89
N LEU A 182 7.48 -7.99 3.07
CA LEU A 182 8.53 -7.00 2.87
C LEU A 182 8.50 -6.01 4.04
N VAL A 183 9.68 -5.78 4.62
CA VAL A 183 9.93 -4.67 5.53
C VAL A 183 10.88 -3.72 4.82
N VAL A 184 10.41 -2.51 4.54
CA VAL A 184 11.25 -1.45 3.97
C VAL A 184 11.79 -0.64 5.14
N ALA A 185 13.03 -0.95 5.54
CA ALA A 185 13.75 -0.22 6.58
C ALA A 185 14.36 1.07 6.00
N PHE A 186 15.30 0.91 5.07
CA PHE A 186 15.87 1.91 4.17
C PHE A 186 14.92 2.52 3.13
N LYS A 187 14.90 3.83 2.82
CA LYS A 187 14.57 4.23 1.44
C LYS A 187 15.50 3.48 0.46
N PRO A 188 14.97 2.73 -0.52
CA PRO A 188 15.80 2.11 -1.55
C PRO A 188 16.63 3.15 -2.30
N ALA A 189 17.93 2.87 -2.49
CA ALA A 189 18.89 3.86 -2.97
C ALA A 189 18.55 4.45 -4.35
N GLN A 190 17.88 3.68 -5.22
CA GLN A 190 17.58 4.07 -6.61
C GLN A 190 16.10 4.41 -6.86
N SER A 191 15.28 4.48 -5.81
CA SER A 191 13.85 4.79 -5.93
C SER A 191 13.52 6.13 -5.27
N ASP A 192 12.64 6.91 -5.89
CA ASP A 192 11.93 8.02 -5.22
C ASP A 192 10.80 7.40 -4.39
N PHE A 193 11.02 7.28 -3.07
CA PHE A 193 10.09 6.59 -2.18
C PHE A 193 9.44 7.60 -1.23
N ARG A 194 8.13 7.77 -1.40
CA ARG A 194 7.33 8.73 -0.68
C ARG A 194 6.31 8.03 0.21
N VAL A 195 6.15 8.52 1.43
CA VAL A 195 5.17 8.03 2.39
C VAL A 195 4.26 9.20 2.78
N LEU A 196 2.96 9.03 2.55
CA LEU A 196 1.93 10.02 2.90
C LEU A 196 1.07 9.46 4.02
N ILE A 197 1.20 10.06 5.21
CA ILE A 197 0.38 9.70 6.36
C ILE A 197 -0.88 10.56 6.35
N VAL A 198 -2.05 9.93 6.43
CA VAL A 198 -3.35 10.60 6.41
C VAL A 198 -3.99 10.59 7.79
N GLY A 199 -4.51 11.73 8.24
CA GLY A 199 -5.16 11.91 9.55
C GLY A 199 -6.50 11.17 9.73
N GLU A 200 -6.93 10.43 8.72
CA GLU A 200 -8.14 9.61 8.70
C GLU A 200 -7.82 8.11 8.75
N ASP A 201 -8.82 7.34 9.19
CA ASP A 201 -8.77 5.89 9.09
C ASP A 201 -9.08 5.49 7.65
N LEU A 202 -8.14 4.81 6.99
CA LEU A 202 -8.27 4.40 5.59
C LEU A 202 -7.98 2.91 5.41
N GLY A 203 -8.74 2.27 4.54
CA GLY A 203 -8.76 0.82 4.40
C GLY A 203 -9.03 0.13 5.74
N TYR A 204 -8.14 -0.79 6.11
CA TYR A 204 -8.28 -1.61 7.31
C TYR A 204 -6.96 -1.84 8.04
#